data_AF-A0A397F7K8-F1
#
_entry.id   AF-A0A397F7K8-F1
#
_cell.length_a   1.000
_cell.length_b   1.000
_cell.length_c   1.000
_cell.angle_alpha   90.00
_cell.angle_beta   90.00
_cell.angle_gamma   90.00
#
_symmetry.space_group_name_H-M   'P 1'
#
loop_
_entity.id
_entity.type
_entity.pdbx_description
1 polymer ?
#
loop_
_entity_poly.entity_id
_entity_poly.type
_entity_poly.pdbx_seq_one_letter_code
_entity_poly.pdbx_strand_id
1 'polypeptide(L)'
;TDNAAINLVVVEGGPKSIKAYVKLMCRRIDWSLTPSNEDGDNEDDDTTPAEGDTVHKDDKNHEEQHKSGKTKPKCYLVWQGVVAKRAFANFRFQECRNTVTARKVLETKHVEQYWDMVETYNPSLGGGTFDDDDNNE
;
A
#
# COMPACT_ATOMS: atom_id res chain seq x y z
N THR A 1 17.62 -8.57 0.85
CA THR A 1 16.61 -7.49 0.73
C THR A 1 15.34 -8.02 1.31
N ASP A 2 14.98 -7.56 2.50
CA ASP A 2 13.71 -7.89 3.12
C ASP A 2 12.61 -7.22 2.29
N ASN A 3 12.15 -7.90 1.24
CA ASN A 3 10.96 -7.49 0.52
C ASN A 3 9.79 -7.70 1.47
N ALA A 4 9.31 -6.61 2.07
CA ALA A 4 7.99 -6.55 2.67
C ALA A 4 6.97 -7.22 1.73
N ALA A 5 5.95 -7.88 2.28
CA ALA A 5 4.96 -8.60 1.47
C ALA A 5 4.33 -7.67 0.41
N ILE A 6 4.68 -7.90 -0.86
CA ILE A 6 4.17 -7.13 -2.01
C ILE A 6 2.83 -7.72 -2.43
N ASN A 7 1.82 -6.86 -2.58
CA ASN A 7 0.55 -7.21 -3.19
C ASN A 7 0.39 -6.43 -4.50
N LEU A 8 -0.01 -7.13 -5.57
CA LEU A 8 -0.26 -6.53 -6.87
C LEU A 8 -1.76 -6.51 -7.16
N VAL A 9 -2.27 -5.34 -7.53
CA VAL A 9 -3.64 -5.15 -8.03
C VAL A 9 -3.56 -4.76 -9.50
N VAL A 10 -4.13 -5.60 -10.39
CA VAL A 10 -4.23 -5.32 -11.83
C VAL A 10 -5.69 -5.04 -12.18
N VAL A 11 -5.95 -3.94 -12.88
CA VAL A 11 -7.30 -3.54 -13.30
C VAL A 11 -7.31 -3.19 -14.78
N GLU A 12 -8.25 -3.77 -15.51
CA GLU A 12 -8.45 -3.54 -16.94
C GLU A 12 -9.89 -3.08 -17.19
N GLY A 13 -10.08 -1.96 -17.89
CA GLY A 13 -11.40 -1.35 -18.04
C GLY A 13 -11.39 -0.10 -18.91
N GLY A 14 -12.55 0.56 -18.99
CA GLY A 14 -12.66 1.83 -19.71
C GLY A 14 -11.95 2.98 -18.97
N PRO A 15 -11.53 4.06 -19.66
CA PRO A 15 -10.75 5.14 -19.07
C PRO A 15 -11.42 5.77 -17.83
N LYS A 16 -12.75 5.99 -17.89
CA LYS A 16 -13.53 6.56 -16.78
C LYS A 16 -13.49 5.67 -15.53
N SER A 17 -13.70 4.36 -15.69
CA SER A 17 -13.65 3.42 -14.56
C SER A 17 -12.23 3.27 -13.99
N ILE A 18 -11.21 3.28 -14.84
CA ILE A 18 -9.81 3.23 -14.40
C ILE A 18 -9.45 4.48 -13.60
N LYS A 19 -9.78 5.69 -14.09
CA LYS A 19 -9.54 6.96 -13.37
C LYS A 19 -10.21 6.96 -11.99
N ALA A 20 -11.45 6.49 -11.91
CA ALA A 20 -12.18 6.38 -10.65
C ALA A 20 -11.52 5.37 -9.68
N TYR A 21 -11.04 4.22 -10.18
CA TYR A 21 -10.39 3.20 -9.37
C TYR A 21 -9.01 3.65 -8.87
N VAL A 22 -8.21 4.31 -9.70
CA VAL A 22 -6.92 4.89 -9.28
C VAL A 22 -7.14 5.94 -8.20
N LYS A 23 -8.14 6.83 -8.35
CA LYS A 23 -8.50 7.82 -7.31
C LYS A 23 -8.97 7.14 -6.02
N LEU A 24 -9.71 6.04 -6.11
CA LEU A 24 -10.07 5.24 -4.94
C LEU A 24 -8.82 4.72 -4.22
N MET A 25 -7.96 4.01 -4.94
CA MET A 25 -6.81 3.29 -4.37
C MET A 25 -5.70 4.22 -3.87
N CYS A 26 -5.35 5.27 -4.62
CA CYS A 26 -4.18 6.09 -4.31
C CYS A 26 -4.50 7.35 -3.47
N ARG A 27 -5.79 7.74 -3.35
CA ARG A 27 -6.18 8.98 -2.67
C ARG A 27 -7.25 8.80 -1.59
N ARG A 28 -8.28 7.99 -1.85
CA ARG A 28 -9.44 7.88 -0.94
C ARG A 28 -9.25 6.86 0.17
N ILE A 29 -8.53 5.77 -0.10
CA ILE A 29 -8.21 4.76 0.92
C ILE A 29 -6.97 5.22 1.68
N ASP A 30 -7.13 5.44 2.98
CA ASP A 30 -5.98 5.61 3.88
C ASP A 30 -5.45 4.24 4.29
N TRP A 31 -4.41 3.81 3.58
CA TRP A 31 -3.75 2.53 3.84
C TRP A 31 -3.02 2.47 5.18
N SER A 32 -2.74 3.61 5.80
CA SER A 32 -2.00 3.67 7.06
C SER A 32 -2.86 3.39 8.29
N LEU A 33 -4.19 3.39 8.13
CA LEU A 33 -5.12 3.02 9.18
C LEU A 33 -5.04 1.51 9.42
N THR A 34 -4.63 1.13 10.63
CA THR A 34 -4.92 -0.21 11.13
C THR A 34 -6.42 -0.30 11.39
N PRO A 35 -7.13 -1.32 10.87
CA PRO A 35 -8.54 -1.48 11.19
C PRO A 35 -8.66 -1.64 12.71
N SER A 36 -9.27 -0.66 13.37
CA SER A 36 -9.80 -0.83 14.70
C SER A 36 -10.94 -1.83 14.57
N ASN A 37 -10.74 -3.04 15.08
CA ASN A 37 -11.81 -4.02 15.17
C ASN A 37 -12.84 -3.49 16.17
N GLU A 38 -13.76 -2.63 15.72
CA GLU A 38 -14.90 -2.14 16.52
C GLU A 38 -16.12 -3.03 16.34
N ASP A 39 -15.92 -4.35 16.40
CA ASP A 39 -17.01 -5.33 16.53
C ASP A 39 -16.52 -6.48 17.44
N GLY A 40 -16.87 -6.39 18.73
CA GLY A 40 -16.97 -7.57 19.60
C GLY A 40 -15.97 -7.69 20.76
N ASP A 41 -16.47 -7.29 21.92
CA ASP A 41 -16.13 -7.71 23.29
C ASP A 41 -14.91 -7.10 24.02
N ASN A 42 -15.23 -6.63 25.22
CA ASN A 42 -14.29 -6.25 26.26
C ASN A 42 -13.54 -7.50 26.73
N GLU A 43 -12.24 -7.40 26.92
CA GLU A 43 -11.56 -8.02 28.05
C GLU A 43 -10.22 -7.29 28.29
N ASP A 44 -9.93 -7.15 29.58
CA ASP A 44 -9.04 -6.23 30.29
C ASP A 44 -7.52 -6.35 29.99
N ASP A 45 -6.80 -5.38 30.59
CA ASP A 45 -5.42 -5.47 31.10
C ASP A 45 -4.31 -5.02 30.10
N ASP A 46 -3.47 -4.01 30.34
CA ASP A 46 -2.99 -3.38 31.56
C ASP A 46 -2.61 -1.93 31.21
N THR A 47 -3.25 -0.94 31.84
CA THR A 47 -2.75 0.44 31.89
C THR A 47 -2.63 0.79 33.36
N THR A 48 -1.42 0.66 33.91
CA THR A 48 -1.08 1.18 35.23
C THR A 48 -0.94 2.70 35.17
N PRO A 49 -1.74 3.49 35.92
CA PRO A 49 -1.50 4.91 36.11
C PRO A 49 -0.87 5.11 37.50
N ALA A 50 0.44 5.37 37.55
CA ALA A 50 1.08 5.89 38.74
C ALA A 50 1.28 7.41 38.58
N GLU A 51 0.33 8.19 39.08
CA GLU A 51 0.55 9.60 39.39
C GLU A 51 1.40 9.73 40.66
N GLY A 52 2.41 10.60 40.60
CA GLY A 52 3.28 10.95 41.73
C GLY A 52 4.04 12.23 41.44
N ASP A 53 3.44 13.35 41.84
CA ASP A 53 3.89 14.74 41.72
C ASP A 53 5.22 15.02 42.46
N THR A 54 6.25 15.57 41.79
CA THR A 54 7.31 16.40 42.40
C THR A 54 7.97 17.33 41.37
N VAL A 55 8.32 18.53 41.83
CA VAL A 55 8.62 19.74 41.05
C VAL A 55 10.14 20.02 40.91
N HIS A 56 10.52 20.55 39.73
CA HIS A 56 11.70 21.36 39.32
C HIS A 56 13.10 20.75 39.00
N LYS A 57 13.52 20.99 37.73
CA LYS A 57 14.72 21.73 37.22
C LYS A 57 15.79 21.00 36.36
N ASP A 58 16.00 21.61 35.19
CA ASP A 58 17.22 21.81 34.37
C ASP A 58 17.95 20.66 33.64
N ASP A 59 18.07 20.88 32.32
CA ASP A 59 19.17 20.56 31.37
C ASP A 59 19.54 19.10 30.98
N LYS A 60 19.35 18.85 29.67
CA LYS A 60 20.11 17.98 28.74
C LYS A 60 20.16 16.47 29.00
N ASN A 61 19.47 15.70 28.14
CA ASN A 61 20.18 14.88 27.15
C ASN A 61 19.20 14.43 26.04
N HIS A 62 19.62 14.63 24.80
CA HIS A 62 18.93 14.20 23.59
C HIS A 62 19.45 12.79 23.28
N GLU A 63 18.69 11.74 23.58
CA GLU A 63 19.03 10.40 23.10
C GLU A 63 17.80 9.71 22.51
N GLU A 64 17.75 9.82 21.19
CA GLU A 64 17.08 8.92 20.27
C GLU A 64 17.28 7.46 20.68
N GLN A 65 16.21 6.68 20.84
CA GLN A 65 16.33 5.22 20.81
C GLN A 65 15.21 4.58 19.97
N HIS A 66 15.58 4.34 18.71
CA HIS A 66 15.23 3.17 17.88
C HIS A 66 13.76 2.89 17.52
N LYS A 67 13.19 3.72 16.62
CA LYS A 67 12.08 3.27 15.74
C LYS A 67 12.66 2.61 14.49
N SER A 68 12.72 1.28 14.49
CA SER A 68 12.93 0.47 13.28
C SER A 68 11.92 0.95 12.22
N GLY A 69 12.40 1.58 11.16
CA GLY A 69 11.60 2.23 10.11
C GLY A 69 10.75 1.25 9.31
N LYS A 70 9.61 0.82 9.87
CA LYS A 70 8.54 0.15 9.11
C LYS A 70 7.85 1.23 8.29
N THR A 71 8.13 1.26 6.99
CA THR A 71 7.40 2.09 6.04
C THR A 71 5.91 1.82 6.18
N LYS A 72 5.10 2.86 6.43
CA LYS A 72 3.64 2.72 6.50
C LYS A 72 3.14 2.10 5.18
N PRO A 73 2.18 1.15 5.23
CA PRO A 73 1.56 0.60 4.03
C PRO A 73 0.99 1.73 3.16
N LYS A 74 1.25 1.64 1.86
CA LYS A 74 0.80 2.62 0.87
C LYS A 74 0.57 1.93 -0.47
N CYS A 75 -0.44 2.39 -1.21
CA CYS A 75 -0.69 1.95 -2.58
C CYS A 75 -0.06 2.94 -3.55
N TYR A 76 0.61 2.42 -4.58
CA TYR A 76 1.25 3.20 -5.63
C TYR A 76 0.77 2.73 -6.99
N LEU A 77 0.59 3.68 -7.91
CA LEU A 77 0.38 3.38 -9.32
C LEU A 77 1.73 3.07 -9.96
N VAL A 78 1.95 1.80 -10.31
CA VAL A 78 3.22 1.35 -10.93
C VAL A 78 3.20 1.57 -12.45
N TRP A 79 2.08 1.28 -13.10
CA TRP A 79 1.92 1.42 -14.54
C TRP A 79 0.46 1.67 -14.92
N GLN A 80 0.25 2.49 -15.95
CA GLN A 80 -1.05 2.71 -16.58
C GLN A 80 -0.85 2.82 -18.09
N GLY A 81 -1.67 2.13 -18.87
CA GLY A 81 -1.62 2.21 -20.32
C GLY A 81 -2.75 1.46 -21.00
N VAL A 82 -2.70 1.46 -22.34
CA VAL A 82 -3.65 0.73 -23.19
C VAL A 82 -3.02 -0.59 -23.62
N VAL A 83 -3.79 -1.68 -23.49
CA VAL A 83 -3.41 -3.01 -23.98
C VAL A 83 -4.35 -3.46 -25.10
N ALA A 84 -3.84 -4.24 -26.05
CA ALA A 84 -4.62 -4.69 -27.19
C ALA A 84 -5.69 -5.74 -26.82
N LYS A 85 -5.41 -6.59 -25.82
CA LYS A 85 -6.29 -7.67 -25.38
C LYS A 85 -6.39 -7.68 -23.86
N ARG A 86 -7.62 -7.87 -23.37
CA ARG A 86 -7.94 -8.06 -21.95
C ARG A 86 -7.34 -9.40 -21.48
N ALA A 87 -6.48 -9.38 -20.47
CA ALA A 87 -5.92 -10.57 -19.84
C ALA A 87 -6.83 -11.12 -18.73
N PHE A 88 -7.59 -10.24 -18.06
CA PHE A 88 -8.44 -10.60 -16.92
C PHE A 88 -9.93 -10.39 -17.22
N ALA A 89 -10.70 -11.48 -17.27
CA ALA A 89 -12.13 -11.44 -17.54
C ALA A 89 -12.97 -10.97 -16.33
N ASN A 90 -12.52 -11.30 -15.11
CA ASN A 90 -13.23 -11.00 -13.87
C ASN A 90 -12.24 -10.61 -12.77
N PHE A 91 -12.72 -9.86 -11.78
CA PHE A 91 -11.95 -9.57 -10.57
C PHE A 91 -11.86 -10.82 -9.69
N ARG A 92 -10.66 -11.23 -9.32
CA ARG A 92 -10.40 -12.40 -8.45
C ARG A 92 -9.22 -12.11 -7.53
N PHE A 93 -9.31 -12.60 -6.31
CA PHE A 93 -8.18 -12.63 -5.38
C PHE A 93 -7.35 -13.88 -5.64
N GLN A 94 -6.04 -13.70 -5.73
CA GLN A 94 -5.09 -14.80 -5.83
C GLN A 94 -4.08 -14.67 -4.71
N GLU A 95 -4.12 -15.60 -3.76
CA GLU A 95 -3.09 -15.70 -2.73
C GLU A 95 -1.85 -16.40 -3.31
N CYS A 96 -0.68 -15.79 -3.10
CA CYS A 96 0.62 -16.33 -3.50
C CYS A 96 1.58 -16.21 -2.32
N ARG A 97 2.13 -17.35 -1.87
CA ARG A 97 3.05 -17.39 -0.71
C ARG A 97 4.48 -16.94 -1.03
N ASN A 98 4.83 -16.86 -2.31
CA ASN A 98 6.14 -16.42 -2.77
C ASN A 98 6.05 -15.76 -4.15
N THR A 99 7.08 -15.00 -4.50
CA THR A 99 7.17 -14.24 -5.75
C THR A 99 7.12 -15.13 -6.99
N VAL A 100 7.76 -16.31 -6.93
CA VAL A 100 7.78 -17.30 -8.01
C VAL A 100 6.37 -17.75 -8.39
N THR A 101 5.52 -18.02 -7.40
CA THR A 101 4.13 -18.42 -7.64
C THR A 101 3.32 -17.26 -8.21
N ALA A 102 3.52 -16.04 -7.71
CA ALA A 102 2.82 -14.85 -8.21
C ALA A 102 3.14 -14.60 -9.69
N ARG A 103 4.43 -14.65 -10.05
CA ARG A 103 4.88 -14.56 -11.46
C ARG A 103 4.23 -15.65 -12.31
N LYS A 104 4.26 -16.90 -11.85
CA LYS A 104 3.72 -18.04 -12.59
C LYS A 104 2.21 -17.91 -12.85
N VAL A 105 1.44 -17.34 -11.92
CA VAL A 105 0.02 -17.05 -12.15
C VAL A 105 -0.16 -16.05 -13.31
N LEU A 106 0.62 -14.98 -13.33
CA LEU A 106 0.54 -13.94 -14.37
C LEU A 106 1.04 -14.46 -15.73
N GLU A 107 2.02 -15.37 -15.72
CA GLU A 107 2.52 -16.05 -16.92
C GLU A 107 1.40 -16.87 -17.61
N THR A 108 0.49 -17.49 -16.85
CA THR A 108 -0.68 -18.18 -17.45
C THR A 108 -1.61 -17.25 -18.23
N LYS A 109 -1.45 -15.93 -18.04
CA LYS A 109 -2.19 -14.86 -18.71
C LYS A 109 -1.32 -14.04 -19.67
N HIS A 110 -0.05 -14.42 -19.84
CA HIS A 110 0.94 -13.71 -20.67
C HIS A 110 1.17 -12.25 -20.23
N VAL A 111 1.14 -12.01 -18.92
CA VAL A 111 1.34 -10.68 -18.31
C VAL A 111 2.31 -10.72 -17.11
N GLU A 112 3.26 -11.65 -17.12
CA GLU A 112 4.28 -11.81 -16.08
C GLU A 112 5.15 -10.56 -15.89
N GLN A 113 5.32 -9.75 -16.94
CA GLN A 113 6.05 -8.48 -16.89
C GLN A 113 5.43 -7.48 -15.90
N TYR A 114 4.15 -7.63 -15.54
CA TYR A 114 3.54 -6.81 -14.49
C TYR A 114 4.16 -7.07 -13.12
N TRP A 115 4.58 -8.31 -12.85
CA TRP A 115 5.31 -8.64 -11.63
C TRP A 115 6.71 -8.04 -11.63
N ASP A 116 7.42 -8.14 -12.77
CA ASP A 116 8.77 -7.60 -12.94
C ASP A 116 8.83 -6.09 -12.69
N MET A 117 7.84 -5.34 -13.19
CA MET A 117 7.74 -3.90 -12.96
C MET A 117 7.58 -3.58 -11.49
N VAL A 118 6.82 -4.37 -10.73
CA VAL A 118 6.56 -4.13 -9.31
C VAL A 118 7.79 -4.47 -8.46
N GLU A 119 8.49 -5.56 -8.76
CA GLU A 119 9.73 -5.94 -8.05
C GLU A 119 10.85 -4.90 -8.21
N THR A 120 10.87 -4.20 -9.34
CA THR A 120 11.86 -3.15 -9.64
C THR A 120 11.35 -1.74 -9.35
N TYR A 121 10.09 -1.59 -8.92
CA TYR A 121 9.47 -0.29 -8.70
C TYR A 121 10.08 0.42 -7.50
N ASN A 122 10.60 1.63 -7.75
CA ASN A 122 11.08 2.52 -6.70
C ASN A 122 10.18 3.78 -6.60
N PRO A 123 9.35 3.90 -5.54
CA PRO A 123 8.46 5.04 -5.35
C PRO A 123 9.18 6.40 -5.28
N SER A 124 10.47 6.42 -4.92
CA SER A 124 11.26 7.66 -4.84
C SER A 124 11.70 8.19 -6.20
N LEU A 125 11.73 7.33 -7.23
CA LEU A 125 12.06 7.70 -8.60
C LEU A 125 10.80 7.98 -9.44
N GLY A 126 9.66 7.42 -9.03
CA GLY A 126 8.35 7.59 -9.67
C GLY A 126 7.62 8.85 -9.22
N GLY A 127 8.14 10.02 -9.58
CA GLY A 127 7.47 11.31 -9.40
C GLY A 127 6.34 11.53 -10.42
N GLY A 128 5.30 10.69 -10.37
CA GLY A 128 4.03 10.94 -11.05
C GLY A 128 3.03 11.47 -10.06
N THR A 129 3.08 12.77 -9.75
CA THR A 129 1.91 13.44 -9.18
C THR A 129 0.76 13.20 -10.15
N PHE A 130 -0.33 12.63 -9.65
CA PHE A 130 -1.60 12.60 -10.38
C PHE A 130 -2.08 14.05 -10.39
N ASP A 131 -1.51 14.87 -11.27
CA ASP A 131 -1.96 16.23 -11.50
C ASP A 131 -3.27 16.13 -12.26
N ASP A 132 -4.35 16.60 -11.64
CA ASP A 132 -5.71 16.60 -12.16
C ASP A 132 -5.90 17.63 -13.29
N ASP A 133 -4.87 17.93 -14.10
CA ASP A 133 -4.92 18.95 -15.15
C ASP A 133 -5.30 18.37 -16.53
N ASP A 134 -6.36 17.56 -16.55
CA ASP A 134 -7.15 17.38 -17.77
C ASP A 134 -8.60 17.72 -17.44
N ASN A 135 -8.79 19.04 -17.42
CA ASN A 135 -10.06 19.75 -17.40
C ASN A 135 -10.74 19.53 -18.77
N ASN A 136 -11.90 18.89 -18.72
CA ASN A 136 -13.07 19.15 -19.57
C ASN A 136 -12.82 19.60 -21.03
N GLU A 137 -12.86 18.64 -21.96
CA GLU A 137 -13.63 18.77 -23.22
C GLU A 137 -14.10 17.41 -23.73
#